data_AF-A0A1I7JE00-F1
#
_entry.id   AF-A0A1I7JE00-F1
#
_cell.length_a   1.000
_cell.length_b   1.000
_cell.length_c   1.000
_cell.angle_alpha   90.00
_cell.angle_beta   90.00
_cell.angle_gamma   90.00
#
_symmetry.space_group_name_H-M   'P 1'
#
loop_
_entity.id
_entity.type
_entity.pdbx_description
1 polymer ?
#
loop_
_entity_poly.entity_id
_entity_poly.type
_entity_poly.pdbx_seq_one_letter_code
_entity_poly.pdbx_strand_id
1 'polypeptide(L)'
;MDDLLYGVSVETLQEITGEETRVIKQWKKGTRRPSESAIRLVKLFFHGQVSELLGSGWNGFYFKNGLIYVPEWRNGFSADDIRALFFRCQMVAYLESEIRLLKEEILRRSEEMEMLEVKAEFYRRQVSAESKFGLMLERCFS
;
A
#
# COMPACT_ATOMS: atom_id res chain seq x y z
N MET A 1 35.83 -10.51 -4.92
CA MET A 1 35.45 -9.14 -4.49
C MET A 1 36.12 -8.10 -5.37
N ASP A 2 37.40 -8.28 -5.71
CA ASP A 2 38.13 -7.52 -6.75
C ASP A 2 37.78 -7.94 -8.20
N ASP A 3 37.24 -9.14 -8.43
CA ASP A 3 36.97 -9.67 -9.79
C ASP A 3 35.99 -8.86 -10.64
N LEU A 4 35.07 -8.12 -10.01
CA LEU A 4 34.10 -7.29 -10.74
C LEU A 4 34.78 -6.16 -11.53
N LEU A 5 35.97 -5.72 -11.12
CA LEU A 5 36.70 -4.66 -11.81
C LEU A 5 37.48 -5.17 -13.03
N TYR A 6 37.91 -6.44 -13.03
CA TYR A 6 38.78 -6.98 -14.07
C TYR A 6 38.02 -7.39 -15.33
N GLY A 7 36.77 -7.85 -15.19
CA GLY A 7 35.91 -8.29 -16.31
C GLY A 7 35.16 -7.17 -17.05
N VAL A 8 35.17 -5.93 -16.54
CA VAL A 8 34.32 -4.83 -17.03
C VAL A 8 35.15 -3.79 -17.79
N SER A 9 34.66 -3.21 -18.89
CA SER A 9 35.41 -2.20 -19.65
C SER A 9 35.67 -0.93 -18.82
N VAL A 10 36.70 -0.16 -19.20
CA VAL A 10 37.00 1.12 -18.52
C VAL A 10 35.88 2.14 -18.76
N GLU A 11 35.23 2.11 -19.92
CA GLU A 11 34.10 2.98 -20.26
C GLU A 11 32.88 2.69 -19.38
N THR A 12 32.52 1.42 -19.20
CA THR A 12 31.39 1.03 -18.34
C THR A 12 31.65 1.41 -16.88
N LEU A 13 32.89 1.23 -16.40
CA LEU A 13 33.23 1.69 -15.04
C LEU A 13 33.15 3.22 -14.90
N GLN A 14 33.55 3.97 -15.92
CA GLN A 14 33.44 5.43 -15.92
C GLN A 14 31.98 5.88 -15.89
N GLU A 15 31.11 5.22 -16.65
CA GLU A 15 29.66 5.49 -16.65
C GLU A 15 29.03 5.21 -15.29
N ILE A 16 29.42 4.11 -14.63
CA ILE A 16 28.87 3.70 -13.33
C ILE A 16 29.38 4.59 -12.19
N THR A 17 30.69 4.87 -12.14
CA THR A 17 31.31 5.53 -10.98
C THR A 17 31.50 7.02 -11.16
N GLY A 18 31.45 7.53 -12.40
CA GLY A 18 31.71 8.94 -12.73
C GLY A 18 33.19 9.35 -12.62
N GLU A 19 34.09 8.40 -12.40
CA GLU A 19 35.51 8.66 -12.12
C GLU A 19 36.35 8.79 -13.39
N GLU A 20 37.48 9.48 -13.31
CA GLU A 20 38.35 9.67 -14.46
C GLU A 20 38.95 8.35 -14.97
N THR A 21 39.04 8.20 -16.29
CA THR A 21 39.62 7.00 -16.93
C THR A 21 41.04 6.68 -16.45
N ARG A 22 41.82 7.71 -16.07
CA ARG A 22 43.17 7.54 -15.49
C ARG A 22 43.12 6.81 -14.15
N VAL A 23 42.19 7.19 -13.27
CA VAL A 23 42.00 6.60 -11.95
C VAL A 23 41.49 5.16 -12.08
N ILE A 24 40.53 4.92 -12.97
CA ILE A 24 40.00 3.57 -13.26
C ILE A 24 41.08 2.63 -13.81
N LYS A 25 41.96 3.13 -14.70
CA LYS A 25 43.12 2.37 -15.17
C LYS A 25 44.09 2.02 -14.04
N GLN A 26 44.25 2.88 -13.05
CA GLN A 26 45.07 2.59 -11.86
C GLN A 26 44.44 1.55 -10.94
N TRP A 27 43.11 1.53 -10.84
CA TRP A 27 42.36 0.48 -10.12
C TRP A 27 42.56 -0.89 -10.77
N LYS A 28 42.37 -0.96 -12.09
CA LYS A 28 42.60 -2.20 -12.86
C LYS A 28 44.04 -2.72 -12.82
N LYS A 29 45.02 -1.82 -12.65
CA LYS A 29 46.43 -2.20 -12.51
C LYS A 29 46.82 -2.60 -11.08
N GLY A 30 45.92 -2.45 -10.10
CA GLY A 30 46.20 -2.69 -8.68
C GLY A 30 47.06 -1.62 -8.01
N THR A 31 47.48 -0.58 -8.73
CA THR A 31 48.30 0.53 -8.22
C THR A 31 47.55 1.45 -7.24
N ARG A 32 46.22 1.49 -7.30
CA ARG A 32 45.38 2.28 -6.41
C ARG A 32 44.13 1.48 -6.05
N ARG A 33 43.72 1.49 -4.78
CA ARG A 33 42.46 0.86 -4.38
C ARG A 33 41.27 1.72 -4.79
N PRO A 34 40.17 1.12 -5.28
CA PRO A 34 38.91 1.82 -5.51
C PRO A 34 38.37 2.44 -4.21
N SER A 35 37.62 3.54 -4.34
CA SER A 35 36.88 4.08 -3.21
C SER A 35 35.73 3.14 -2.82
N GLU A 36 35.38 3.12 -1.54
CA GLU A 36 34.28 2.31 -1.02
C GLU A 36 32.95 2.63 -1.75
N SER A 37 32.69 3.91 -2.03
CA SER A 37 31.52 4.35 -2.80
C SER A 37 31.51 3.79 -4.22
N ALA A 38 32.65 3.78 -4.91
CA ALA A 38 32.76 3.20 -6.25
C ALA A 38 32.49 1.69 -6.23
N ILE A 39 33.00 0.98 -5.23
CA ILE A 39 32.73 -0.47 -5.06
C ILE A 39 31.23 -0.71 -4.88
N ARG A 40 30.56 0.08 -4.03
CA ARG A 40 29.11 -0.04 -3.80
C ARG A 40 28.29 0.24 -5.06
N LEU A 41 28.65 1.25 -5.85
CA LEU A 41 27.99 1.54 -7.11
C LEU A 41 28.16 0.41 -8.14
N VAL A 42 29.36 -0.16 -8.24
CA VAL A 42 29.62 -1.33 -9.10
C VAL A 42 28.79 -2.54 -8.65
N LYS A 43 28.74 -2.82 -7.34
CA LYS A 43 27.89 -3.90 -6.81
C LYS A 43 26.40 -3.65 -7.10
N LEU A 44 25.92 -2.41 -6.93
CA LEU A 44 24.54 -2.05 -7.24
C LEU A 44 24.24 -2.27 -8.72
N PHE A 45 25.14 -1.88 -9.62
CA PHE A 45 24.93 -2.02 -11.06
C PHE A 45 24.89 -3.49 -11.51
N PHE A 46 25.81 -4.34 -11.01
CA PHE A 46 25.91 -5.73 -11.45
C PHE A 46 25.00 -6.69 -10.68
N HIS A 47 24.85 -6.52 -9.38
CA HIS A 47 24.07 -7.43 -8.53
C HIS A 47 22.70 -6.88 -8.17
N GLY A 48 22.44 -5.61 -8.45
CA GLY A 48 21.18 -4.95 -8.09
C GLY A 48 21.00 -4.74 -6.59
N GLN A 49 21.96 -5.13 -5.73
CA GLN A 49 21.77 -5.18 -4.28
C GLN A 49 21.64 -3.78 -3.68
N VAL A 50 20.46 -3.49 -3.14
CA VAL A 50 20.14 -2.15 -2.59
C VAL A 50 20.77 -1.91 -1.23
N SER A 51 20.94 -2.97 -0.44
CA SER A 51 21.53 -2.92 0.91
C SER A 51 22.95 -2.35 0.95
N GLU A 52 23.73 -2.53 -0.13
CA GLU A 52 25.09 -1.99 -0.24
C GLU A 52 25.10 -0.45 -0.24
N LEU A 53 24.03 0.19 -0.72
CA LEU A 53 23.93 1.65 -0.80
C LEU A 53 23.08 2.23 0.34
N LEU A 54 21.94 1.62 0.66
CA LEU A 54 20.96 2.17 1.60
C LEU A 54 21.02 1.55 3.01
N GLY A 55 21.87 0.55 3.24
CA GLY A 55 22.09 -0.08 4.53
C GLY A 55 21.24 -1.33 4.81
N SER A 56 21.35 -1.86 6.02
CA SER A 56 20.80 -3.17 6.41
C SER A 56 19.27 -3.27 6.34
N GLY A 57 18.55 -2.14 6.39
CA GLY A 57 17.09 -2.11 6.21
C GLY A 57 16.62 -2.54 4.82
N TRP A 58 17.52 -2.56 3.84
CA TRP A 58 17.24 -2.93 2.44
C TRP A 58 17.76 -4.33 2.08
N ASN A 59 18.03 -5.16 3.08
CA ASN A 59 18.48 -6.54 2.86
C ASN A 59 17.43 -7.34 2.08
N GLY A 60 17.88 -8.00 1.02
CA GLY A 60 17.03 -8.81 0.13
C GLY A 60 16.32 -8.01 -0.98
N PHE A 61 16.34 -6.68 -0.94
CA PHE A 61 15.85 -5.85 -2.04
C PHE A 61 16.88 -5.80 -3.15
N TYR A 62 16.41 -5.88 -4.40
CA TYR A 62 17.28 -5.78 -5.56
C TYR A 62 16.63 -5.01 -6.71
N PHE A 63 17.45 -4.29 -7.48
CA PHE A 63 17.04 -3.67 -8.73
C PHE A 63 17.29 -4.62 -9.90
N LYS A 64 16.32 -4.71 -10.81
CA LYS A 64 16.45 -5.42 -12.08
C LYS A 64 15.57 -4.76 -13.13
N ASN A 65 16.13 -4.46 -14.30
CA ASN A 65 15.42 -3.85 -15.43
C ASN A 65 14.68 -2.54 -15.06
N GLY A 66 15.27 -1.72 -14.19
CA GLY A 66 14.65 -0.46 -13.73
C GLY A 66 13.50 -0.63 -12.74
N LEU A 67 13.23 -1.86 -12.28
CA LEU A 67 12.24 -2.16 -11.25
C LEU A 67 12.95 -2.51 -9.94
N ILE A 68 12.33 -2.17 -8.81
CA ILE A 68 12.74 -2.66 -7.50
C ILE A 68 11.95 -3.90 -7.13
N TYR A 69 12.64 -4.94 -6.70
CA TYR A 69 12.02 -6.17 -6.21
C TYR A 69 12.12 -6.21 -4.70
N VAL A 70 10.97 -6.47 -4.08
CA VAL A 70 10.83 -6.67 -2.64
C VAL A 70 11.00 -8.17 -2.35
N PRO A 71 11.68 -8.56 -1.27
CA PRO A 71 11.74 -9.96 -0.86
C PRO A 71 10.35 -10.59 -0.83
N GLU A 72 10.22 -11.82 -1.33
CA GLU A 72 8.95 -12.59 -1.37
C GLU A 72 7.92 -12.13 -2.41
N TRP A 73 8.14 -11.00 -3.08
CA TRP A 73 7.22 -10.49 -4.10
C TRP A 73 7.65 -10.97 -5.50
N ARG A 74 6.68 -11.47 -6.27
CA ARG A 74 6.93 -11.97 -7.64
C ARG A 74 7.18 -10.84 -8.63
N ASN A 75 6.51 -9.71 -8.44
CA ASN A 75 6.56 -8.57 -9.37
C ASN A 75 7.46 -7.48 -8.81
N GLY A 76 8.21 -6.84 -9.70
CA GLY A 76 8.96 -5.64 -9.38
C GLY A 76 8.06 -4.41 -9.44
N PHE A 77 8.46 -3.36 -8.73
CA PHE A 77 7.77 -2.08 -8.69
C PHE A 77 8.52 -1.06 -9.54
N SER A 78 7.79 -0.33 -10.37
CA SER A 78 8.33 0.82 -11.07
C SER A 78 8.44 2.03 -10.15
N ALA A 79 9.16 3.06 -10.58
CA ALA A 79 9.21 4.33 -9.86
C ALA A 79 7.81 4.94 -9.69
N ASP A 80 6.93 4.77 -10.67
CA ASP A 80 5.56 5.28 -10.61
C ASP A 80 4.70 4.49 -9.61
N ASP A 81 4.90 3.18 -9.50
CA ASP A 81 4.23 2.36 -8.48
C ASP A 81 4.61 2.81 -7.07
N ILE A 82 5.90 3.09 -6.85
CA ILE A 82 6.41 3.57 -5.56
C ILE A 82 5.81 4.94 -5.23
N ARG A 83 5.75 5.86 -6.20
CA ARG A 83 5.11 7.18 -6.02
C ARG A 83 3.62 7.05 -5.75
N ALA A 84 2.94 6.14 -6.45
CA ALA A 84 1.51 5.89 -6.29
C ALA A 84 1.18 5.27 -4.93
N LEU A 85 2.13 4.57 -4.28
CA LEU A 85 1.91 3.88 -3.01
C LEU A 85 1.40 4.83 -1.92
N PHE A 86 1.97 6.04 -1.82
CA PHE A 86 1.54 7.03 -0.84
C PHE A 86 0.05 7.38 -0.98
N PHE A 87 -0.39 7.70 -2.20
CA PHE A 87 -1.79 8.03 -2.48
C PHE A 87 -2.72 6.84 -2.30
N ARG A 88 -2.25 5.63 -2.66
CA ARG A 88 -3.01 4.39 -2.43
C ARG A 88 -3.22 4.13 -0.94
N CYS A 89 -2.20 4.32 -0.10
CA CYS A 89 -2.34 4.19 1.35
C CYS A 89 -3.34 5.21 1.92
N GLN A 90 -3.29 6.46 1.48
CA GLN A 90 -4.27 7.48 1.88
C GLN A 90 -5.70 7.11 1.47
N MET A 91 -5.87 6.62 0.24
CA MET A 91 -7.16 6.17 -0.26
C MET A 91 -7.69 4.98 0.51
N VAL A 92 -6.85 3.99 0.84
CA VAL A 92 -7.25 2.85 1.69
C VAL A 92 -7.72 3.32 3.05
N ALA A 93 -6.95 4.19 3.73
CA ALA A 93 -7.34 4.72 5.04
C ALA A 93 -8.66 5.51 4.99
N TYR A 94 -8.87 6.30 3.93
CA TYR A 94 -10.12 7.01 3.70
C TYR A 94 -11.29 6.04 3.52
N LEU A 95 -11.17 5.06 2.61
CA LEU A 95 -12.21 4.07 2.34
C LEU A 95 -12.54 3.23 3.58
N GLU A 96 -11.55 2.85 4.37
CA GLU A 96 -11.77 2.15 5.64
C GLU A 96 -12.60 2.98 6.63
N SER A 97 -12.33 4.28 6.72
CA SER A 97 -13.09 5.19 7.57
C SER A 97 -14.53 5.36 7.09
N GLU A 98 -14.73 5.46 5.77
CA GLU A 98 -16.05 5.60 5.15
C GLU A 98 -16.89 4.33 5.32
N ILE A 99 -16.29 3.16 5.12
CA ILE A 99 -16.94 1.86 5.37
C ILE A 99 -17.40 1.75 6.83
N ARG A 100 -16.60 2.22 7.79
CA ARG A 100 -16.98 2.22 9.21
C ARG A 100 -18.21 3.09 9.46
N LEU A 101 -18.20 4.32 8.97
CA LEU A 101 -19.33 5.25 9.12
C LEU A 101 -20.61 4.72 8.46
N LEU A 102 -20.50 4.13 7.26
CA LEU A 102 -21.64 3.54 6.57
C LEU A 102 -22.23 2.36 7.34
N LYS A 103 -21.39 1.52 7.96
CA LYS A 103 -21.86 0.41 8.81
C LYS A 103 -22.60 0.91 10.04
N GLU A 104 -22.11 1.97 10.69
CA GLU A 104 -22.77 2.60 11.83
C GLU A 104 -24.13 3.19 11.43
N GLU A 105 -24.19 3.87 10.28
CA GLU A 105 -25.44 4.43 9.74
C GLU A 105 -26.48 3.35 9.42
N ILE A 106 -26.05 2.23 8.82
CA ILE A 106 -26.94 1.08 8.54
C ILE A 106 -27.52 0.53 9.84
N LEU A 107 -26.69 0.39 10.88
CA LEU A 107 -27.13 -0.14 12.17
C LEU A 107 -28.15 0.81 12.82
N ARG A 108 -27.85 2.12 12.85
CA ARG A 108 -28.79 3.13 13.37
C ARG A 108 -30.13 3.11 12.66
N ARG A 109 -30.13 3.06 11.32
CA ARG A 109 -31.37 3.00 10.54
C ARG A 109 -32.16 1.71 10.78
N SER A 110 -31.47 0.59 10.97
CA SER A 110 -32.12 -0.69 11.27
C SER A 110 -32.85 -0.63 12.61
N GLU A 111 -32.21 -0.07 13.64
CA GLU A 111 -32.84 0.15 14.95
C GLU A 111 -34.05 1.11 14.87
N GLU A 112 -33.93 2.20 14.09
CA GLU A 112 -35.03 3.12 13.86
C GLU A 112 -36.22 2.44 13.16
N MET A 113 -35.96 1.58 12.17
CA MET A 113 -36.98 0.81 11.48
C MET A 113 -37.71 -0.15 12.42
N GLU A 114 -36.97 -0.91 13.24
CA GLU A 114 -37.56 -1.82 14.22
C GLU A 114 -38.49 -1.07 15.20
N MET A 115 -38.06 0.09 15.70
CA MET A 115 -38.91 0.90 16.58
C MET A 115 -40.18 1.39 15.89
N LEU A 116 -40.09 1.78 14.62
CA LEU A 116 -41.25 2.22 13.85
C LEU A 116 -42.21 1.06 13.56
N GLU A 117 -41.70 -0.13 13.29
CA GLU A 117 -42.53 -1.34 13.11
C GLU A 117 -43.32 -1.68 14.37
N VAL A 118 -42.67 -1.66 15.54
CA VAL A 118 -43.33 -1.88 16.85
C VAL A 118 -44.43 -0.85 17.09
N LYS A 119 -44.15 0.44 16.84
CA LYS A 119 -45.16 1.51 16.98
C LYS A 119 -46.33 1.32 16.01
N ALA A 120 -46.04 1.01 14.76
CA ALA A 120 -47.06 0.79 13.73
C ALA A 120 -47.95 -0.41 14.06
N GLU A 121 -47.37 -1.48 14.62
CA GLU A 121 -48.16 -2.63 15.09
C GLU A 121 -49.04 -2.28 16.29
N PHE A 122 -48.50 -1.55 17.27
CA PHE A 122 -49.28 -1.06 18.41
C PHE A 122 -50.51 -0.26 17.97
N TYR A 123 -50.32 0.74 17.09
CA TYR A 123 -51.43 1.56 16.60
C TYR A 123 -52.45 0.77 15.78
N ARG A 124 -52.00 -0.21 14.96
CA ARG A 124 -52.92 -1.10 14.25
C ARG A 124 -53.82 -1.90 15.20
N ARG A 125 -53.25 -2.41 16.30
CA ARG A 125 -54.03 -3.13 17.33
C ARG A 125 -55.01 -2.19 18.04
N GLN A 126 -54.56 -0.98 18.40
CA GLN A 126 -55.39 0.03 19.05
C GLN A 126 -56.60 0.41 18.18
N VAL A 127 -56.38 0.76 16.90
CA VAL A 127 -57.46 1.12 15.97
C VAL A 127 -58.46 -0.02 15.80
N SER A 128 -57.99 -1.27 15.73
CA SER A 128 -58.88 -2.43 15.66
C SER A 128 -59.74 -2.58 16.92
N ALA A 129 -59.18 -2.35 18.10
CA ALA A 129 -59.91 -2.39 19.36
C ALA A 129 -60.94 -1.25 19.45
N GLU A 130 -60.53 -0.01 19.16
CA GLU A 130 -61.41 1.17 19.14
C GLU A 130 -62.58 1.00 18.17
N SER A 131 -62.32 0.45 16.98
CA SER A 131 -63.37 0.16 15.98
C SER A 131 -64.40 -0.85 16.52
N LYS A 132 -63.94 -1.91 17.19
CA LYS A 132 -64.83 -2.91 17.80
C LYS A 132 -65.67 -2.31 18.94
N PHE A 133 -65.06 -1.49 19.78
CA PHE A 133 -65.77 -0.78 20.84
C PHE A 133 -66.81 0.20 20.28
N GLY A 134 -66.48 0.94 19.22
CA GLY A 134 -67.42 1.82 18.53
C GLY A 134 -68.65 1.07 18.00
N LEU A 135 -68.45 -0.07 17.35
CA LEU A 135 -69.56 -0.93 16.88
C LEU A 135 -70.40 -1.49 18.03
N MET A 136 -69.79 -1.82 19.17
CA MET A 136 -70.54 -2.26 20.35
C MET A 136 -71.41 -1.13 20.91
N LEU A 137 -70.85 0.07 21.04
CA LEU A 137 -71.58 1.24 21.55
C LEU A 137 -72.74 1.61 20.62
N GLU A 138 -72.53 1.60 19.31
CA GLU A 138 -73.61 1.80 18.32
C GLU A 138 -74.76 0.82 18.56
N ARG A 139 -74.46 -0.48 18.72
CA ARG A 139 -75.49 -1.52 18.93
C ARG A 139 -76.20 -1.43 20.28
N CYS A 140 -75.58 -0.85 21.30
CA CYS A 140 -76.18 -0.73 22.63
C CYS A 140 -77.01 0.54 22.81
N PHE A 141 -76.73 1.59 22.04
CA PHE A 141 -77.31 2.92 22.23
C PHE A 141 -78.05 3.48 20.99
N SER A 142 -78.19 2.69 19.93
CA SER A 142 -79.07 2.96 18.78
C SER A 142 -80.24 2.00 18.73
#